data_AF-A0A8K0FX41-F1
#
_entry.id   AF-A0A8K0FX41-F1
#
_cell.length_a   1.000
_cell.length_b   1.000
_cell.length_c   1.000
_cell.angle_alpha   90.00
_cell.angle_beta   90.00
_cell.angle_gamma   90.00
#
_symmetry.space_group_name_H-M   'P 1'
#
loop_
_entity.id
_entity.type
_entity.pdbx_description
1 polymer ?
#
loop_
_entity_poly.entity_id
_entity_poly.type
_entity_poly.pdbx_seq_one_letter_code
_entity_poly.pdbx_strand_id
1 'polypeptide(L)'
;MRSLHQVGLHHRRPAKKIDLTNEHAQRRLAFAQENLNRDWGLVIFSDEKIFKTGMGTCQPLWRLDNTRHQPQNVSRLRHSGRITMSMWGWMSSAGPGELVRTSPRMTAAEYVNILQDVLLPSVEAMYPGLHQFTFVHENSAVHKARMVSEWFRERPWIEVIDWSPKSPDLNPIENLWAAVVREWNDVDEGHHVRTREQLYLHAQTVWERFRGQNTCENLVASMPRRLEDVIANNGFWTKY
;
A
#
# COMPACT_ATOMS: atom_id res chain seq x y z
N MET A 1 -19.39 -6.34 -35.57
CA MET A 1 -19.03 -6.72 -34.18
C MET A 1 -18.97 -8.25 -33.94
N ARG A 2 -19.73 -9.10 -34.68
CA ARG A 2 -19.71 -10.57 -34.48
C ARG A 2 -18.38 -11.27 -34.87
N SER A 3 -17.61 -10.74 -35.82
CA SER A 3 -16.35 -11.36 -36.28
C SER A 3 -15.19 -11.29 -35.27
N LEU A 4 -15.13 -10.25 -34.45
CA LEU A 4 -14.06 -10.08 -33.44
C LEU A 4 -14.26 -10.99 -32.23
N HIS A 5 -15.50 -11.21 -31.82
CA HIS A 5 -15.81 -12.14 -30.72
C HIS A 5 -15.54 -13.60 -31.09
N GLN A 6 -15.67 -13.98 -32.37
CA GLN A 6 -15.36 -15.33 -32.85
C GLN A 6 -13.85 -15.65 -32.79
N VAL A 7 -12.99 -14.63 -32.82
CA VAL A 7 -11.53 -14.79 -32.65
C VAL A 7 -11.08 -14.50 -31.21
N GLY A 8 -12.00 -14.48 -30.24
CA GLY A 8 -11.69 -14.29 -28.81
C GLY A 8 -11.33 -12.86 -28.41
N LEU A 9 -11.55 -11.87 -29.28
CA LEU A 9 -11.27 -10.47 -28.97
C LEU A 9 -12.49 -9.81 -28.31
N HIS A 10 -12.24 -9.23 -27.14
CA HIS A 10 -13.25 -8.56 -26.34
C HIS A 10 -12.88 -7.09 -26.12
N HIS A 11 -13.88 -6.22 -26.20
CA HIS A 11 -13.73 -4.84 -25.78
C HIS A 11 -13.66 -4.79 -24.23
N ARG A 12 -12.52 -4.39 -23.69
CA ARG A 12 -12.23 -4.29 -22.24
C ARG A 12 -11.61 -2.94 -21.90
N ARG A 13 -11.79 -2.49 -20.66
CA ARG A 13 -11.09 -1.29 -20.16
C ARG A 13 -9.60 -1.62 -19.95
N PRO A 14 -8.68 -0.77 -20.41
CA PRO A 14 -7.25 -0.94 -20.12
C PRO A 14 -6.96 -0.93 -18.62
N ALA A 15 -5.97 -1.73 -18.20
CA ALA A 15 -5.44 -1.67 -16.84
C ALA A 15 -4.70 -0.34 -16.61
N LYS A 16 -4.80 0.20 -15.39
CA LYS A 16 -4.02 1.38 -14.97
C LYS A 16 -2.81 0.91 -14.17
N LYS A 17 -1.60 1.17 -14.68
CA LYS A 17 -0.34 0.75 -14.06
C LYS A 17 0.70 1.87 -14.16
N ILE A 18 1.72 1.83 -13.31
CA ILE A 18 2.84 2.79 -13.35
C ILE A 18 3.63 2.57 -14.65
N ASP A 19 4.08 3.65 -15.27
CA ASP A 19 4.90 3.55 -16.48
C ASP A 19 6.30 2.99 -16.20
N LEU A 20 6.69 1.96 -16.95
CA LEU A 20 7.95 1.24 -16.83
C LEU A 20 8.80 1.44 -18.10
N THR A 21 10.09 1.67 -17.89
CA THR A 21 11.07 1.73 -18.98
C THR A 21 11.78 0.38 -19.06
N ASN A 22 12.51 0.11 -20.14
CA ASN A 22 13.30 -1.11 -20.26
C ASN A 22 14.33 -1.26 -19.12
N GLU A 23 14.91 -0.15 -18.66
CA GLU A 23 15.82 -0.15 -17.51
C GLU A 23 15.10 -0.58 -16.22
N HIS A 24 13.89 -0.06 -15.98
CA HIS A 24 13.08 -0.51 -14.84
C HIS A 24 12.77 -2.01 -14.94
N ALA A 25 12.41 -2.50 -16.13
CA ALA A 25 12.12 -3.92 -16.33
C ALA A 25 13.36 -4.79 -16.06
N GLN A 26 14.54 -4.41 -16.54
CA GLN A 26 15.78 -5.14 -16.27
C GLN A 26 16.11 -5.20 -14.78
N ARG A 27 15.98 -4.09 -14.04
CA ARG A 27 16.21 -4.06 -12.59
C ARG A 27 15.18 -4.91 -11.83
N ARG A 28 13.91 -4.86 -12.25
CA ARG A 28 12.84 -5.71 -11.70
C ARG A 28 13.11 -7.20 -11.93
N LEU A 29 13.60 -7.56 -13.12
CA LEU A 29 13.94 -8.94 -13.46
C LEU A 29 15.12 -9.44 -12.62
N ALA A 30 16.20 -8.66 -12.51
CA ALA A 30 17.35 -9.00 -11.68
C ALA A 30 16.93 -9.20 -10.21
N PHE A 31 16.17 -8.24 -9.66
CA PHE A 31 15.62 -8.33 -8.31
C PHE A 31 14.80 -9.61 -8.10
N ALA A 32 13.93 -9.95 -9.06
CA ALA A 32 13.08 -11.13 -8.95
C ALA A 32 13.89 -12.44 -8.99
N GLN A 33 14.92 -12.51 -9.83
CA GLN A 33 15.82 -13.67 -9.92
C GLN A 33 16.65 -13.85 -8.64
N GLU A 34 17.17 -12.76 -8.07
CA GLU A 34 17.98 -12.77 -6.85
C GLU A 34 17.19 -13.17 -5.61
N ASN A 35 15.91 -12.77 -5.53
CA ASN A 35 15.10 -12.93 -4.32
C ASN A 35 14.04 -14.05 -4.42
N LEU A 36 14.05 -14.86 -5.48
CA LEU A 36 13.04 -15.91 -5.70
C LEU A 36 12.98 -16.93 -4.55
N ASN A 37 14.15 -17.33 -4.04
CA ASN A 37 14.29 -18.33 -2.97
C ASN A 37 14.42 -17.70 -1.58
N ARG A 38 14.19 -16.39 -1.44
CA ARG A 38 14.26 -15.71 -0.14
C ARG A 38 13.14 -16.21 0.77
N ASP A 39 13.43 -16.35 2.06
CA ASP A 39 12.41 -16.54 3.08
C ASP A 39 11.71 -15.19 3.33
N TRP A 40 10.50 -15.05 2.78
CA TRP A 40 9.68 -13.85 2.93
C TRP A 40 8.95 -13.79 4.27
N GLY A 41 8.89 -14.89 5.03
CA GLY A 41 8.12 -14.99 6.28
C GLY A 41 8.59 -14.02 7.36
N LEU A 42 9.89 -13.70 7.38
CA LEU A 42 10.50 -12.76 8.34
C LEU A 42 10.81 -11.38 7.73
N VAL A 43 10.32 -11.12 6.52
CA VAL A 43 10.50 -9.82 5.86
C VAL A 43 9.45 -8.84 6.36
N ILE A 44 9.93 -7.67 6.77
CA ILE A 44 9.10 -6.54 7.17
C ILE A 44 8.93 -5.61 5.98
N PHE A 45 7.68 -5.37 5.61
CA PHE A 45 7.30 -4.45 4.55
C PHE A 45 6.76 -3.16 5.16
N SER A 46 7.23 -2.01 4.68
CA SER A 46 6.75 -0.70 5.12
C SER A 46 6.38 0.17 3.93
N ASP A 47 5.46 1.11 4.17
CA ASP A 47 5.05 2.08 3.17
C ASP A 47 4.26 3.25 3.80
N GLU A 48 4.18 4.37 3.07
CA GLU A 48 3.37 5.52 3.41
C GLU A 48 2.05 5.56 2.65
N LYS A 49 0.94 5.80 3.38
CA LYS A 49 -0.38 5.95 2.78
C LYS A 49 -1.03 7.27 3.13
N ILE A 50 -1.49 8.00 2.11
CA ILE A 50 -2.39 9.13 2.29
C ILE A 50 -3.85 8.63 2.27
N PHE A 51 -4.54 8.82 3.39
CA PHE A 51 -5.98 8.68 3.53
C PHE A 51 -6.67 10.01 3.27
N LYS A 52 -7.85 9.97 2.67
CA LYS A 52 -8.64 11.16 2.35
C LYS A 52 -10.12 10.88 2.60
N THR A 53 -10.81 11.83 3.21
CA THR A 53 -12.27 11.78 3.29
C THR A 53 -12.86 11.84 1.88
N GLY A 54 -13.92 11.04 1.65
CA GLY A 54 -14.39 10.69 0.30
C GLY A 54 -14.59 11.88 -0.64
N MET A 55 -14.38 11.64 -1.94
CA MET A 55 -15.12 12.41 -2.94
C MET A 55 -16.60 12.13 -2.68
N GLY A 56 -17.47 13.13 -2.73
CA GLY A 56 -18.90 12.87 -2.87
C GLY A 56 -19.06 11.99 -4.10
N THR A 57 -19.21 10.69 -3.89
CA THR A 57 -19.44 9.76 -4.98
C THR A 57 -20.78 10.18 -5.54
N CYS A 58 -20.80 10.56 -6.83
CA CYS A 58 -22.06 10.63 -7.54
C CYS A 58 -22.52 9.18 -7.66
N GLN A 59 -23.25 8.70 -6.66
CA GLN A 59 -23.90 7.41 -6.77
C GLN A 59 -24.84 7.45 -7.97
N PRO A 60 -24.79 6.44 -8.85
CA PRO A 60 -25.71 6.36 -9.96
C PRO A 60 -27.14 6.28 -9.43
N LEU A 61 -27.98 7.18 -9.92
CA LEU A 61 -29.38 7.33 -9.56
C LEU A 61 -30.21 7.05 -10.81
N TRP A 62 -31.23 6.22 -10.65
CA TRP A 62 -32.31 6.12 -11.63
C TRP A 62 -33.22 7.33 -11.49
N ARG A 63 -33.38 8.11 -12.57
CA ARG A 63 -34.25 9.28 -12.62
C ARG A 63 -34.96 9.35 -13.97
N LEU A 64 -36.11 10.02 -13.99
CA LEU A 64 -36.84 10.29 -15.24
C LEU A 64 -36.08 11.30 -16.11
N ASP A 65 -36.33 11.28 -17.42
CA ASP A 65 -35.74 12.25 -18.35
C ASP A 65 -36.06 13.69 -17.95
N ASN A 66 -35.11 14.60 -18.17
CA ASN A 66 -35.19 16.02 -17.81
C ASN A 66 -35.34 16.34 -16.31
N THR A 67 -35.24 15.36 -15.40
CA THR A 67 -35.34 15.60 -13.94
C THR A 67 -33.99 15.80 -13.24
N ARG A 68 -32.90 16.00 -14.01
CA ARG A 68 -31.51 16.06 -13.50
C ARG A 68 -31.30 17.08 -12.37
N HIS A 69 -32.03 18.19 -12.38
CA HIS A 69 -31.82 19.30 -11.44
C HIS A 69 -32.82 19.33 -10.28
N GLN A 70 -33.71 18.34 -10.17
CA GLN A 70 -34.65 18.27 -9.04
C GLN A 70 -33.89 17.99 -7.72
N PRO A 71 -34.31 18.55 -6.57
CA PRO A 71 -33.60 18.41 -5.30
C PRO A 71 -33.29 16.96 -4.88
N GLN A 72 -34.18 16.02 -5.20
CA GLN A 72 -34.02 14.59 -4.97
C GLN A 72 -33.00 13.92 -5.92
N ASN A 73 -32.68 14.55 -7.04
CA ASN A 73 -31.84 14.00 -8.11
C ASN A 73 -30.45 14.65 -8.22
N VAL A 74 -30.13 15.58 -7.31
CA VAL A 74 -28.87 16.32 -7.27
C VAL A 74 -28.07 15.90 -6.04
N SER A 75 -26.88 15.35 -6.26
CA SER A 75 -25.90 15.21 -5.18
C SER A 75 -25.39 16.59 -4.79
N ARG A 76 -25.58 16.96 -3.51
CA ARG A 76 -25.17 18.27 -3.00
C ARG A 76 -23.65 18.31 -2.88
N LEU A 77 -23.00 19.11 -3.73
CA LEU A 77 -21.58 19.43 -3.62
C LEU A 77 -21.37 20.30 -2.37
N ARG A 78 -21.06 19.68 -1.23
CA ARG A 78 -20.57 20.41 -0.06
C ARG A 78 -19.20 21.01 -0.43
N HIS A 79 -19.09 22.33 -0.35
CA HIS A 79 -17.81 23.04 -0.57
C HIS A 79 -16.73 22.50 0.38
N SER A 80 -15.48 22.51 -0.08
CA SER A 80 -14.31 21.76 0.40
C SER A 80 -14.20 21.53 1.92
N GLY A 81 -14.56 20.32 2.37
CA GLY A 81 -14.22 19.77 3.70
C GLY A 81 -13.30 18.54 3.61
N ARG A 82 -12.48 18.46 2.55
CA ARG A 82 -11.59 17.31 2.32
C ARG A 82 -10.47 17.32 3.35
N ILE A 83 -10.42 16.27 4.13
CA ILE A 83 -9.38 16.07 5.13
C ILE A 83 -8.50 14.95 4.62
N THR A 84 -7.20 15.23 4.53
CA THR A 84 -6.18 14.24 4.24
C THR A 84 -5.34 13.99 5.48
N MET A 85 -4.87 12.76 5.63
CA MET A 85 -3.91 12.36 6.64
C MET A 85 -2.89 11.43 5.98
N SER A 86 -1.61 11.75 6.14
CA SER A 86 -0.52 10.85 5.79
C SER A 86 -0.27 9.94 6.98
N MET A 87 -0.08 8.66 6.71
CA MET A 87 0.24 7.66 7.70
C MET A 87 1.36 6.78 7.20
N TRP A 88 2.14 6.23 8.12
CA TRP A 88 3.13 5.22 7.86
C TRP A 88 2.72 3.96 8.60
N GLY A 89 2.87 2.82 7.94
CA GLY A 89 2.62 1.53 8.56
C GLY A 89 3.60 0.49 8.04
N TRP A 90 3.67 -0.61 8.77
CA TRP A 90 4.44 -1.77 8.36
C TRP A 90 3.64 -3.06 8.58
N MET A 91 4.00 -4.12 7.87
CA MET A 91 3.44 -5.44 8.04
C MET A 91 4.51 -6.52 7.86
N SER A 92 4.25 -7.69 8.43
CA SER A 92 5.01 -8.92 8.20
C SER A 92 4.04 -10.08 7.96
N SER A 93 4.53 -11.31 7.83
CA SER A 93 3.66 -12.49 7.73
C SER A 93 2.74 -12.65 8.95
N ALA A 94 3.19 -12.24 10.14
CA ALA A 94 2.43 -12.39 11.38
C ALA A 94 1.25 -11.44 11.51
N GLY A 95 1.24 -10.34 10.75
CA GLY A 95 0.16 -9.36 10.80
C GLY A 95 0.59 -7.93 10.49
N PRO A 96 -0.35 -6.98 10.62
CA PRO A 96 -0.03 -5.57 10.60
C PRO A 96 0.76 -5.19 11.87
N GLY A 97 1.78 -4.37 11.69
CA GLY A 97 2.48 -3.67 12.76
C GLY A 97 1.75 -2.40 13.20
N GLU A 98 2.47 -1.45 13.78
CA GLU A 98 1.89 -0.15 14.15
C GLU A 98 1.58 0.74 12.94
N LEU A 99 0.49 1.50 13.07
CA LEU A 99 0.08 2.54 12.12
C LEU A 99 0.20 3.91 12.80
N VAL A 100 1.03 4.79 12.24
CA VAL A 100 1.33 6.11 12.83
C VAL A 100 1.05 7.24 11.87
N ARG A 101 0.68 8.41 12.42
CA ARG A 101 0.51 9.63 11.63
C ARG A 101 1.87 10.14 11.19
N THR A 102 1.96 10.61 9.96
CA THR A 102 3.14 11.32 9.48
C THR A 102 2.78 12.72 9.02
N SER A 103 3.78 13.58 8.99
CA SER A 103 3.65 14.88 8.35
C SER A 103 3.38 14.69 6.85
N PRO A 104 2.62 15.59 6.19
CA PRO A 104 2.37 15.50 4.75
C PRO A 104 3.64 15.52 3.88
N ARG A 105 4.76 15.98 4.44
CA ARG A 105 6.09 16.00 3.81
C ARG A 105 7.09 15.45 4.82
N MET A 106 7.08 14.12 4.95
CA MET A 106 7.95 13.42 5.88
C MET A 106 9.41 13.80 5.65
N THR A 107 10.12 14.11 6.74
CA THR A 107 11.55 14.41 6.71
C THR A 107 12.37 13.17 7.03
N ALA A 108 13.65 13.16 6.69
CA ALA A 108 14.56 12.06 7.05
C ALA A 108 14.66 11.86 8.57
N ALA A 109 14.65 12.94 9.34
CA ALA A 109 14.67 12.88 10.81
C ALA A 109 13.38 12.27 11.36
N GLU A 110 12.22 12.68 10.83
CA GLU A 110 10.93 12.09 11.20
C GLU A 110 10.90 10.59 10.87
N TYR A 111 11.40 10.19 9.70
CA TYR A 111 11.48 8.78 9.33
C TYR A 111 12.39 7.99 10.28
N VAL A 112 13.57 8.51 10.63
CA VAL A 112 14.46 7.87 11.62
C VAL A 112 13.77 7.72 12.97
N ASN A 113 13.04 8.73 13.43
CA ASN A 113 12.28 8.65 14.68
C ASN A 113 11.20 7.57 14.60
N ILE A 114 10.49 7.45 13.47
CA ILE A 114 9.51 6.37 13.26
C ILE A 114 10.21 5.00 13.32
N LEU A 115 11.36 4.83 12.66
CA LEU A 115 12.10 3.57 12.72
C LEU A 115 12.54 3.24 14.15
N GLN A 116 13.07 4.22 14.88
CA GLN A 116 13.63 4.04 16.22
C GLN A 116 12.54 3.83 17.29
N ASP A 117 11.48 4.64 17.26
CA ASP A 117 10.50 4.75 18.34
C ASP A 117 9.22 3.93 18.08
N VAL A 118 8.97 3.54 16.82
CA VAL A 118 7.77 2.80 16.43
C VAL A 118 8.12 1.43 15.87
N LEU A 119 8.96 1.37 14.82
CA LEU A 119 9.28 0.10 14.17
C LEU A 119 9.99 -0.85 15.14
N LEU A 120 11.15 -0.47 15.69
CA LEU A 120 11.95 -1.39 16.51
C LEU A 120 11.18 -1.94 17.72
N PRO A 121 10.49 -1.12 18.55
CA PRO A 121 9.72 -1.65 19.67
C PRO A 121 8.55 -2.54 19.24
N SER A 122 7.90 -2.20 18.12
CA SER A 122 6.78 -2.99 17.59
C SER A 122 7.25 -4.34 17.03
N VAL A 123 8.42 -4.38 16.39
CA VAL A 123 9.03 -5.62 15.90
C VAL A 123 9.42 -6.52 17.07
N GLU A 124 10.05 -5.97 18.11
CA GLU A 124 10.39 -6.74 19.32
C GLU A 124 9.14 -7.28 20.01
N ALA A 125 8.04 -6.51 20.05
CA ALA A 125 6.78 -6.96 20.63
C ALA A 125 6.13 -8.09 19.81
N MET A 126 6.22 -8.02 18.48
CA MET A 126 5.67 -9.04 17.58
C MET A 126 6.54 -10.30 17.50
N TYR A 127 7.86 -10.13 17.59
CA TYR A 127 8.86 -11.18 17.50
C TYR A 127 9.88 -11.06 18.65
N PRO A 128 9.52 -11.46 19.89
CA PRO A 128 10.41 -11.34 21.04
C PRO A 128 11.72 -12.10 20.84
N GLY A 129 12.85 -11.43 21.06
CA GLY A 129 14.18 -12.03 20.90
C GLY A 129 14.63 -12.22 19.46
N LEU A 130 13.98 -11.56 18.49
CA LEU A 130 14.42 -11.61 17.09
C LEU A 130 15.75 -10.87 16.91
N HIS A 131 16.82 -11.63 16.70
CA HIS A 131 18.18 -11.08 16.62
C HIS A 131 18.52 -10.43 15.28
N GLN A 132 17.83 -10.81 14.20
CA GLN A 132 18.06 -10.27 12.86
C GLN A 132 16.76 -10.36 12.06
N PHE A 133 16.48 -9.34 11.24
CA PHE A 133 15.36 -9.35 10.32
C PHE A 133 15.67 -8.59 9.04
N THR A 134 14.87 -8.86 8.02
CA THR A 134 14.97 -8.20 6.72
C THR A 134 13.91 -7.13 6.61
N PHE A 135 14.28 -5.96 6.11
CA PHE A 135 13.43 -4.79 6.00
C PHE A 135 13.32 -4.29 4.57
N VAL A 136 12.09 -3.95 4.18
CA VAL A 136 11.74 -3.37 2.88
C VAL A 136 11.12 -2.00 3.10
N HIS A 137 11.68 -1.01 2.42
CA HIS A 137 11.10 0.31 2.24
C HIS A 137 11.29 0.79 0.79
N GLU A 138 10.40 1.67 0.33
CA GLU A 138 10.48 2.18 -1.03
C GLU A 138 11.73 3.05 -1.27
N ASN A 139 12.10 3.20 -2.54
CA ASN A 139 13.28 3.94 -2.97
C ASN A 139 13.05 5.48 -3.01
N SER A 140 12.45 6.05 -1.97
CA SER A 140 12.16 7.49 -1.86
C SER A 140 13.41 8.32 -1.53
N ALA A 141 13.38 9.62 -1.85
CA ALA A 141 14.49 10.53 -1.51
C ALA A 141 14.73 10.64 0.01
N VAL A 142 13.68 10.49 0.81
CA VAL A 142 13.76 10.49 2.27
C VAL A 142 14.49 9.23 2.75
N HIS A 143 14.17 8.08 2.17
CA HIS A 143 14.72 6.78 2.55
C HIS A 143 16.20 6.64 2.17
N LYS A 144 16.63 7.36 1.13
CA LYS A 144 18.03 7.44 0.67
C LYS A 144 18.82 8.58 1.32
N ALA A 145 18.22 9.35 2.23
CA ALA A 145 18.93 10.43 2.88
C ALA A 145 20.09 9.87 3.71
N ARG A 146 21.23 10.58 3.73
CA ARG A 146 22.46 10.16 4.43
C ARG A 146 22.19 9.70 5.87
N MET A 147 21.35 10.44 6.59
CA MET A 147 20.97 10.14 7.97
C MET A 147 20.26 8.78 8.11
N VAL A 148 19.37 8.44 7.18
CA VAL A 148 18.67 7.13 7.17
C VAL A 148 19.66 6.02 6.85
N SER A 149 20.53 6.22 5.86
CA SER A 149 21.57 5.24 5.51
C SER A 149 22.58 5.03 6.65
N GLU A 150 22.95 6.08 7.37
CA GLU A 150 23.80 6.00 8.57
C GLU A 150 23.10 5.23 9.69
N TRP A 151 21.81 5.49 9.92
CA TRP A 151 21.03 4.79 10.94
C TRP A 151 20.98 3.27 10.70
N PHE A 152 20.78 2.83 9.46
CA PHE A 152 20.85 1.40 9.10
C PHE A 152 22.26 0.84 9.19
N ARG A 153 23.30 1.61 8.82
CA ARG A 153 24.71 1.17 8.90
C ARG A 153 25.12 0.87 10.35
N GLU A 154 24.63 1.64 11.31
CA GLU A 154 24.84 1.42 12.74
C GLU A 154 24.08 0.20 13.29
N ARG A 155 23.16 -0.38 12.50
CA ARG A 155 22.25 -1.46 12.90
C ARG A 155 22.35 -2.62 11.89
N PRO A 156 23.52 -3.29 11.80
CA PRO A 156 23.77 -4.33 10.79
C PRO A 156 22.89 -5.58 10.94
N TRP A 157 22.19 -5.73 12.06
CA TRP A 157 21.18 -6.78 12.25
C TRP A 157 19.85 -6.49 11.52
N ILE A 158 19.72 -5.33 10.86
CA ILE A 158 18.61 -5.02 9.96
C ILE A 158 19.13 -5.12 8.53
N GLU A 159 18.79 -6.20 7.84
CA GLU A 159 19.11 -6.37 6.43
C GLU A 159 18.12 -5.55 5.58
N VAL A 160 18.55 -4.42 5.03
CA VAL A 160 17.71 -3.65 4.10
C VAL A 160 17.83 -4.22 2.69
N ILE A 161 16.71 -4.66 2.11
CA ILE A 161 16.67 -5.12 0.72
C ILE A 161 16.81 -3.92 -0.23
N ASP A 162 17.67 -4.04 -1.25
CA ASP A 162 17.70 -3.09 -2.37
C ASP A 162 16.44 -3.28 -3.24
N TRP A 163 15.41 -2.52 -2.92
CA TRP A 163 14.09 -2.68 -3.52
C TRP A 163 14.06 -2.17 -4.96
N SER A 164 13.59 -3.00 -5.89
CA SER A 164 13.51 -2.58 -7.30
C SER A 164 12.65 -1.32 -7.48
N PRO A 165 13.11 -0.30 -8.26
CA PRO A 165 12.35 0.93 -8.47
C PRO A 165 10.99 0.66 -9.14
N LYS A 166 9.99 1.49 -8.81
CA LYS A 166 8.64 1.44 -9.39
C LYS A 166 7.99 0.04 -9.33
N SER A 167 8.08 -0.60 -8.17
CA SER A 167 7.56 -1.96 -7.96
C SER A 167 6.53 -2.04 -6.83
N PRO A 168 5.46 -1.20 -6.82
CA PRO A 168 4.42 -1.30 -5.80
C PRO A 168 3.67 -2.63 -5.88
N ASP A 169 3.62 -3.26 -7.06
CA ASP A 169 3.02 -4.58 -7.26
C ASP A 169 3.79 -5.70 -6.56
N LEU A 170 5.07 -5.47 -6.22
CA LEU A 170 5.87 -6.37 -5.41
C LEU A 170 5.75 -6.10 -3.91
N ASN A 171 5.19 -4.97 -3.48
CA ASN A 171 5.08 -4.62 -2.06
C ASN A 171 3.72 -5.07 -1.51
N PRO A 172 3.64 -6.14 -0.69
CA PRO A 172 2.35 -6.69 -0.26
C PRO A 172 1.51 -5.72 0.59
N ILE A 173 2.15 -4.73 1.24
CA ILE A 173 1.45 -3.71 2.03
C ILE A 173 0.52 -2.86 1.17
N GLU A 174 0.77 -2.70 -0.13
CA GLU A 174 -0.13 -2.02 -1.05
C GLU A 174 -1.48 -2.74 -1.17
N ASN A 175 -1.47 -4.08 -1.08
CA ASN A 175 -2.70 -4.86 -1.05
C ASN A 175 -3.39 -4.78 0.31
N LEU A 176 -2.63 -4.66 1.41
CA LEU A 176 -3.19 -4.39 2.73
C LEU A 176 -3.86 -3.00 2.76
N TRP A 177 -3.23 -1.96 2.22
CA TRP A 177 -3.85 -0.65 2.05
C TRP A 177 -5.13 -0.73 1.22
N ALA A 178 -5.14 -1.49 0.14
CA ALA A 178 -6.34 -1.71 -0.65
C ALA A 178 -7.44 -2.42 0.15
N ALA A 179 -7.10 -3.37 1.02
CA ALA A 179 -8.06 -4.03 1.92
C ALA A 179 -8.63 -3.06 2.96
N VAL A 180 -7.77 -2.26 3.58
CA VAL A 180 -8.19 -1.20 4.53
C VAL A 180 -9.14 -0.22 3.84
N VAL A 181 -8.83 0.24 2.63
CA VAL A 181 -9.72 1.16 1.88
C VAL A 181 -11.04 0.51 1.48
N ARG A 182 -11.08 -0.81 1.23
CA ARG A 182 -12.35 -1.50 0.96
C ARG A 182 -13.22 -1.55 2.21
N GLU A 183 -12.69 -2.03 3.33
CA GLU A 183 -13.42 -2.07 4.60
C GLU A 183 -13.84 -0.68 5.08
N TRP A 184 -13.00 0.33 4.83
CA TRP A 184 -13.30 1.73 5.06
C TRP A 184 -14.59 2.17 4.35
N ASN A 185 -14.72 1.82 3.06
CA ASN A 185 -15.87 2.25 2.26
C ASN A 185 -17.16 1.51 2.62
N ASP A 186 -17.06 0.24 3.03
CA ASP A 186 -18.23 -0.56 3.42
C ASP A 186 -18.86 -0.08 4.75
N VAL A 187 -18.08 0.57 5.62
CA VAL A 187 -18.55 1.12 6.91
C VAL A 187 -19.08 2.56 6.78
N ASP A 188 -18.68 3.31 5.75
CA ASP A 188 -19.01 4.73 5.55
C ASP A 188 -20.37 4.96 4.83
N GLU A 189 -21.27 3.97 4.79
CA GLU A 189 -22.65 4.16 4.27
C GLU A 189 -23.50 5.13 5.12
N GLY A 190 -22.96 5.70 6.21
CA GLY A 190 -23.63 6.74 7.00
C GLY A 190 -22.78 7.54 8.01
N HIS A 191 -21.48 7.24 8.17
CA HIS A 191 -20.63 7.86 9.20
C HIS A 191 -19.61 8.82 8.61
N HIS A 192 -20.06 10.03 8.28
CA HIS A 192 -19.16 11.07 7.78
C HIS A 192 -18.01 11.34 8.75
N VAL A 193 -16.79 10.89 8.41
CA VAL A 193 -15.57 11.37 9.04
C VAL A 193 -15.45 12.87 8.79
N ARG A 194 -15.56 13.68 9.85
CA ARG A 194 -15.58 15.16 9.76
C ARG A 194 -14.31 15.82 10.26
N THR A 195 -13.41 15.07 10.91
CA THR A 195 -12.15 15.61 11.47
C THR A 195 -10.95 14.72 11.14
N ARG A 196 -9.74 15.29 11.25
CA ARG A 196 -8.48 14.54 11.13
C ARG A 196 -8.36 13.43 12.17
N GLU A 197 -8.87 13.66 13.36
CA GLU A 197 -8.85 12.69 14.45
C GLU A 197 -9.75 11.50 14.15
N GLN A 198 -10.98 11.76 13.69
CA GLN A 198 -11.90 10.71 13.26
C GLN A 198 -11.32 9.91 12.07
N LEU A 199 -10.63 10.58 11.14
CA LEU A 199 -9.98 9.92 10.00
C LEU A 199 -8.89 8.95 10.49
N TYR A 200 -8.09 9.38 11.47
CA TYR A 200 -7.08 8.52 12.06
C TYR A 200 -7.66 7.36 12.85
N LEU A 201 -8.59 7.62 13.78
CA LEU A 201 -9.19 6.58 14.60
C LEU A 201 -9.90 5.53 13.75
N HIS A 202 -10.55 5.95 12.66
CA HIS A 202 -11.17 5.01 11.73
C HIS A 202 -10.12 4.18 10.98
N ALA A 203 -9.02 4.79 10.53
CA ALA A 203 -7.92 4.07 9.87
C ALA A 203 -7.30 3.04 10.81
N GLN A 204 -7.00 3.45 12.04
CA GLN A 204 -6.52 2.55 13.08
C GLN A 204 -7.51 1.42 13.37
N THR A 205 -8.81 1.73 13.50
CA THR A 205 -9.82 0.71 13.78
C THR A 205 -9.86 -0.36 12.68
N VAL A 206 -9.82 0.05 11.42
CA VAL A 206 -9.80 -0.89 10.29
C VAL A 206 -8.47 -1.63 10.21
N TRP A 207 -7.34 -0.94 10.40
CA TRP A 207 -6.01 -1.54 10.43
C TRP A 207 -5.89 -2.65 11.48
N GLU A 208 -6.36 -2.39 12.70
CA GLU A 208 -6.35 -3.33 13.81
C GLU A 208 -7.22 -4.57 13.59
N ARG A 209 -8.25 -4.50 12.74
CA ARG A 209 -9.06 -5.69 12.39
C ARG A 209 -8.25 -6.75 11.66
N PHE A 210 -7.21 -6.34 10.92
CA PHE A 210 -6.33 -7.28 10.23
C PHE A 210 -5.36 -7.98 11.19
N ARG A 211 -5.25 -7.53 12.44
CA ARG A 211 -4.46 -8.20 13.47
C ARG A 211 -5.13 -9.53 13.84
N GLY A 212 -4.37 -10.63 13.79
CA GLY A 212 -4.88 -11.97 14.02
C GLY A 212 -5.67 -12.58 12.84
N GLN A 213 -5.75 -11.91 11.70
CA GLN A 213 -6.23 -12.51 10.45
C GLN A 213 -5.06 -13.01 9.61
N ASN A 214 -5.32 -14.03 8.79
CA ASN A 214 -4.31 -14.57 7.86
C ASN A 214 -4.10 -13.69 6.62
N THR A 215 -4.63 -12.45 6.61
CA THR A 215 -4.52 -11.55 5.45
C THR A 215 -3.06 -11.22 5.15
N CYS A 216 -2.27 -10.83 6.16
CA CYS A 216 -0.86 -10.49 5.97
C CYS A 216 -0.03 -11.74 5.63
N GLU A 217 -0.29 -12.87 6.29
CA GLU A 217 0.33 -14.16 6.00
C GLU A 217 0.13 -14.54 4.52
N ASN A 218 -1.11 -14.52 4.02
CA ASN A 218 -1.43 -14.85 2.63
C ASN A 218 -0.79 -13.86 1.64
N LEU A 219 -0.71 -12.58 2.00
CA LEU A 219 -0.06 -11.56 1.19
C LEU A 219 1.45 -11.82 1.08
N VAL A 220 2.12 -12.15 2.18
CA VAL A 220 3.54 -12.51 2.19
C VAL A 220 3.79 -13.85 1.47
N ALA A 221 2.95 -14.86 1.71
CA ALA A 221 3.02 -16.15 1.01
C ALA A 221 2.84 -16.04 -0.51
N SER A 222 2.27 -14.93 -1.00
CA SER A 222 2.17 -14.66 -2.43
C SER A 222 3.47 -14.18 -3.09
N MET A 223 4.50 -13.80 -2.30
CA MET A 223 5.74 -13.21 -2.81
C MET A 223 6.45 -14.06 -3.87
N PRO A 224 6.69 -15.37 -3.69
CA PRO A 224 7.32 -16.18 -4.73
C PRO A 224 6.58 -16.10 -6.07
N ARG A 225 5.24 -16.17 -6.04
CA ARG A 225 4.40 -16.05 -7.25
C ARG A 225 4.47 -14.66 -7.89
N ARG A 226 4.62 -13.60 -7.10
CA ARG A 226 4.81 -12.23 -7.64
C ARG A 226 6.12 -12.13 -8.40
N LEU A 227 7.19 -12.72 -7.88
CA LEU A 227 8.51 -12.71 -8.51
C LEU A 227 8.53 -13.58 -9.76
N GLU A 228 7.87 -14.75 -9.72
CA GLU A 228 7.65 -15.59 -10.91
C GLU A 228 6.91 -14.83 -12.01
N ASP A 229 5.85 -14.09 -11.68
CA ASP A 229 5.12 -13.26 -12.65
C ASP A 229 6.02 -12.16 -13.24
N VAL A 230 6.91 -11.55 -12.43
CA VAL A 230 7.90 -10.58 -12.93
C VAL A 230 8.88 -11.24 -13.90
N ILE A 231 9.39 -12.42 -13.57
CA ILE A 231 10.32 -13.18 -14.43
C ILE A 231 9.63 -13.57 -15.74
N ALA A 232 8.42 -14.12 -15.67
CA ALA A 232 7.63 -14.53 -16.83
C ALA A 232 7.32 -13.35 -17.76
N ASN A 233 7.13 -12.16 -17.19
CA ASN A 233 6.87 -10.93 -17.93
C ASN A 233 8.15 -10.15 -18.26
N ASN A 234 9.34 -10.74 -18.17
CA ASN A 234 10.63 -10.09 -18.45
C ASN A 234 10.82 -8.75 -17.73
N GLY A 235 10.37 -8.65 -16.48
CA GLY A 235 10.49 -7.45 -15.66
C GLY A 235 9.34 -6.46 -15.77
N PHE A 236 8.41 -6.65 -16.71
CA PHE A 236 7.28 -5.74 -16.93
C PHE A 236 6.13 -5.96 -15.92
N TRP A 237 4.97 -5.36 -16.20
CA TRP A 237 3.81 -5.34 -15.31
C TRP A 237 3.31 -6.74 -14.95
N THR A 238 2.95 -6.93 -13.68
CA THR A 238 2.26 -8.13 -13.21
C THR A 238 0.77 -7.86 -12.99
N LYS A 239 0.02 -8.90 -12.63
CA LYS A 239 -1.40 -8.78 -12.27
C LYS A 239 -1.62 -7.99 -10.96
N TYR A 240 -0.61 -7.94 -10.10
CA TYR A 240 -0.67 -7.36 -8.75
C TYR A 240 -0.74 -5.82 -8.74
#